data_AF-A0AAE6LYT7-F1
#
_entry.id   AF-A0AAE6LYT7-F1
#
_cell.length_a   1.000
_cell.length_b   1.000
_cell.length_c   1.000
_cell.angle_alpha   90.00
_cell.angle_beta   90.00
_cell.angle_gamma   90.00
#
_symmetry.space_group_name_H-M   'P 1'
#
loop_
_entity.id
_entity.type
_entity.pdbx_description
1 polymer ?
#
loop_
_entity_poly.entity_id
_entity_poly.type
_entity_poly.pdbx_seq_one_letter_code
_entity_poly.pdbx_strand_id
1 'polypeptide(L)'
;MKNKFEELNDGNSHYFKIVKNLDQDLEPYINSEMYDEIPGLGTYQSTIGVPHPQTGDYLIYKDGEINFFSNTRDFENVFFSHTVDLKSLLEKRLIQEVSYKIFDLDMKLSNKIEEIYMDIANLKVGLDIGNCNKDYININKLKNDIEDLQKELGDLKEEYNIRISKSLMEESYNCL
;
A
#
# COMPACT_ATOMS: atom_id res chain seq x y z
N MET A 1 9.09 14.35 10.39
CA MET A 1 9.07 13.38 9.27
C MET A 1 8.34 14.04 8.13
N LYS A 2 9.01 14.29 6.99
CA LYS A 2 8.30 14.66 5.76
C LYS A 2 7.48 13.45 5.33
N ASN A 3 6.24 13.66 4.92
CA ASN A 3 5.37 12.57 4.51
C ASN A 3 5.89 12.03 3.17
N LYS A 4 6.17 10.72 3.05
CA LYS A 4 6.65 10.12 1.78
C LYS A 4 5.75 10.48 0.58
N PHE A 5 4.48 10.80 0.83
CA PHE A 5 3.51 11.25 -0.18
C PHE A 5 3.72 12.68 -0.71
N GLU A 6 4.33 13.59 0.07
CA GLU A 6 4.54 14.99 -0.34
C GLU A 6 5.64 15.13 -1.39
N GLU A 7 6.60 14.20 -1.45
CA GLU A 7 7.68 14.20 -2.44
C GLU A 7 7.21 13.73 -3.83
N LEU A 8 6.06 13.08 -3.91
CA LEU A 8 5.49 12.55 -5.17
C LEU A 8 4.59 13.57 -5.89
N ASN A 9 4.11 14.61 -5.21
CA ASN A 9 3.17 15.57 -5.80
C ASN A 9 3.86 16.84 -6.31
N ASP A 10 4.32 16.80 -7.56
CA ASP A 10 4.85 17.96 -8.27
C ASP A 10 3.89 18.55 -9.32
N GLY A 11 2.67 18.02 -9.42
CA GLY A 11 1.66 18.44 -10.38
C GLY A 11 1.77 17.82 -11.78
N ASN A 12 2.83 17.05 -12.08
CA ASN A 12 3.03 16.39 -13.39
C ASN A 12 2.91 14.86 -13.34
N SER A 13 2.71 14.31 -12.15
CA SER A 13 2.60 12.87 -11.96
C SER A 13 1.18 12.37 -12.24
N HIS A 14 1.07 11.23 -12.92
CA HIS A 14 -0.17 10.49 -13.15
C HIS A 14 -0.24 9.28 -12.21
N TYR A 15 -1.39 9.08 -11.58
CA TYR A 15 -1.59 8.04 -10.56
C TYR A 15 -2.59 7.01 -11.07
N PHE A 16 -2.19 5.75 -11.08
CA PHE A 16 -3.02 4.66 -11.57
C PHE A 16 -3.20 3.62 -10.47
N LYS A 17 -4.45 3.37 -10.06
CA LYS A 17 -4.78 2.26 -9.17
C LYS A 17 -4.75 0.96 -9.98
N ILE A 18 -4.06 -0.05 -9.48
CA ILE A 18 -4.10 -1.40 -10.03
C ILE A 18 -5.41 -2.06 -9.57
N VAL A 19 -6.33 -2.28 -10.51
CA VAL A 19 -7.65 -2.85 -10.22
C VAL A 19 -7.72 -4.34 -10.52
N LYS A 20 -6.78 -4.87 -11.32
CA LYS A 20 -6.63 -6.30 -11.66
C LYS A 20 -5.14 -6.63 -11.85
N ASN A 21 -4.82 -7.92 -11.92
CA ASN A 21 -3.47 -8.37 -12.27
C ASN A 21 -3.01 -7.69 -13.59
N LEU A 22 -1.79 -7.15 -13.61
CA LEU A 22 -1.24 -6.40 -14.73
C LEU A 22 -1.05 -7.26 -15.99
N ASP A 23 -1.03 -8.59 -15.89
CA ASP A 23 -0.84 -9.50 -17.03
C ASP A 23 0.44 -9.14 -17.83
N GLN A 24 1.45 -8.65 -17.11
CA GLN A 24 2.78 -8.27 -17.59
C GLN A 24 3.81 -8.83 -16.61
N ASP A 25 4.83 -9.49 -17.13
CA ASP A 25 5.99 -9.86 -16.34
C ASP A 25 6.97 -8.69 -16.30
N LEU A 26 7.07 -8.04 -15.14
CA LEU A 26 7.89 -6.85 -14.96
C LEU A 26 9.33 -7.18 -14.56
N GLU A 27 9.60 -8.44 -14.19
CA GLU A 27 10.88 -8.92 -13.67
C GLU A 27 11.54 -7.95 -12.68
N PRO A 28 10.94 -7.71 -11.49
CA PRO A 28 11.50 -6.79 -10.54
C PRO A 28 12.76 -7.36 -9.89
N TYR A 29 13.68 -6.46 -9.56
CA TYR A 29 14.91 -6.78 -8.87
C TYR A 29 15.31 -5.68 -7.90
N ILE A 30 16.16 -6.03 -6.94
CA ILE A 30 16.89 -5.09 -6.09
C ILE A 30 18.38 -5.24 -6.36
N ASN A 31 19.12 -4.15 -6.15
CA ASN A 31 20.58 -4.20 -6.13
C ASN A 31 21.03 -4.41 -4.68
N SER A 32 21.77 -5.49 -4.43
CA SER A 32 22.34 -5.81 -3.12
C SER A 32 23.86 -5.76 -3.17
N GLU A 33 24.49 -5.35 -2.08
CA GLU A 33 25.95 -5.34 -1.98
C GLU A 33 26.49 -6.78 -1.96
N MET A 34 27.59 -7.02 -2.67
CA MET A 34 28.22 -8.34 -2.71
C MET A 34 29.00 -8.66 -1.43
N TYR A 35 29.48 -7.63 -0.73
CA TYR A 35 30.38 -7.75 0.40
C TYR A 35 29.92 -6.84 1.55
N ASP A 36 29.39 -7.45 2.62
CA ASP A 36 28.93 -6.72 3.81
C ASP A 36 30.05 -5.89 4.46
N GLU A 37 31.30 -6.37 4.36
CA GLU A 37 32.46 -5.72 5.00
C GLU A 37 33.00 -4.52 4.21
N ILE A 38 32.71 -4.44 2.91
CA ILE A 38 33.20 -3.37 2.03
C ILE A 38 32.06 -2.88 1.12
N PRO A 39 31.15 -2.06 1.69
CA PRO A 39 30.10 -1.40 0.91
C PRO A 39 30.66 -0.68 -0.32
N GLY A 40 29.98 -0.83 -1.46
CA GLY A 40 30.36 -0.21 -2.74
C GLY A 40 31.44 -0.91 -3.59
N LEU A 41 32.02 -2.04 -3.16
CA LEU A 41 33.00 -2.79 -3.99
C LEU A 41 32.35 -3.58 -5.14
N GLY A 42 31.04 -3.79 -5.08
CA GLY A 42 30.26 -4.43 -6.13
C GLY A 42 28.83 -4.69 -5.67
N THR A 43 27.90 -4.67 -6.62
CA THR A 43 26.49 -5.02 -6.40
C THR A 43 26.10 -6.17 -7.30
N TYR A 44 25.12 -6.95 -6.87
CA TYR A 44 24.47 -7.96 -7.69
C TYR A 44 22.96 -7.74 -7.70
N GLN A 45 22.31 -8.17 -8.78
CA GLN A 45 20.86 -8.14 -8.89
C GLN A 45 20.26 -9.37 -8.20
N SER A 46 19.33 -9.14 -7.29
CA SER A 46 18.56 -10.19 -6.63
C SER A 46 17.09 -10.04 -6.96
N THR A 47 16.42 -11.16 -7.21
CA THR A 47 14.97 -11.27 -7.31
C THR A 47 14.35 -11.91 -6.06
N ILE A 48 15.19 -12.35 -5.12
CA ILE A 48 14.74 -13.04 -3.90
C ILE A 48 14.07 -12.04 -2.98
N GLY A 49 12.82 -12.31 -2.60
CA GLY A 49 12.05 -11.48 -1.67
C GLY A 49 11.60 -10.14 -2.26
N VAL A 50 11.79 -9.93 -3.57
CA VAL A 50 11.39 -8.68 -4.23
C VAL A 50 9.88 -8.66 -4.43
N PRO A 51 9.17 -7.61 -4.00
CA PRO A 51 7.72 -7.55 -4.14
C PRO A 51 7.31 -7.32 -5.60
N HIS A 52 6.19 -7.95 -5.98
CA HIS A 52 5.50 -7.71 -7.24
C HIS A 52 4.30 -6.79 -7.04
N PRO A 53 4.02 -5.83 -7.94
CA PRO A 53 2.78 -5.06 -7.93
C PRO A 53 1.55 -5.97 -8.07
N GLN A 54 0.47 -5.65 -7.37
CA GLN A 54 -0.78 -6.41 -7.40
C GLN A 54 -1.99 -5.48 -7.29
N THR A 55 -3.19 -6.05 -7.44
CA THR A 55 -4.45 -5.34 -7.19
C THR A 55 -4.43 -4.64 -5.84
N GLY A 56 -4.78 -3.35 -5.84
CA GLY A 56 -4.73 -2.50 -4.64
C GLY A 56 -3.53 -1.56 -4.60
N ASP A 57 -2.45 -1.87 -5.31
CA ASP A 57 -1.30 -0.98 -5.37
C ASP A 57 -1.50 0.15 -6.38
N TYR A 58 -0.55 1.07 -6.39
CA TYR A 58 -0.51 2.20 -7.30
C TYR A 58 0.70 2.11 -8.22
N LEU A 59 0.48 2.45 -9.48
CA LEU A 59 1.50 2.79 -10.45
C LEU A 59 1.51 4.32 -10.56
N ILE A 60 2.69 4.92 -10.43
CA ILE A 60 2.92 6.36 -10.56
C ILE A 60 3.78 6.57 -11.80
N TYR A 61 3.26 7.34 -12.76
CA TYR A 61 3.98 7.71 -13.97
C TYR A 61 4.37 9.18 -13.92
N LYS A 62 5.64 9.48 -14.17
CA LYS A 62 6.17 10.85 -14.17
C LYS A 62 7.32 10.95 -15.16
N ASP A 63 7.20 11.83 -16.14
CA ASP A 63 8.28 12.14 -17.11
C ASP A 63 8.92 10.92 -17.80
N GLY A 64 8.13 9.86 -18.04
CA GLY A 64 8.61 8.61 -18.65
C GLY A 64 9.11 7.56 -17.64
N GLU A 65 9.22 7.92 -16.37
CA GLU A 65 9.57 7.02 -15.28
C GLU A 65 8.32 6.42 -14.63
N ILE A 66 8.44 5.18 -14.17
CA ILE A 66 7.37 4.44 -13.51
C ILE A 66 7.84 3.97 -12.16
N ASN A 67 7.04 4.25 -11.14
CA ASN A 67 7.23 3.79 -9.78
C ASN A 67 5.99 3.05 -9.31
N PHE A 68 6.17 2.13 -8.37
CA PHE A 68 5.06 1.46 -7.71
C PHE A 68 4.99 1.86 -6.24
N PHE A 69 3.77 1.93 -5.72
CA PHE A 69 3.52 2.29 -4.32
C PHE A 69 2.45 1.38 -3.71
N SER A 70 2.66 0.97 -2.46
CA SER A 70 1.72 0.15 -1.70
C SER A 70 1.81 0.51 -0.21
N ASN A 71 0.71 0.29 0.53
CA ASN A 71 0.75 0.36 1.99
C ASN A 71 1.33 -0.93 2.60
N THR A 72 1.20 -2.06 1.90
CA THR A 72 1.55 -3.38 2.44
C THR A 72 2.88 -3.92 1.95
N ARG A 73 3.50 -3.24 0.98
CA ARG A 73 4.74 -3.69 0.35
C ARG A 73 5.69 -2.52 0.16
N ASP A 74 6.95 -2.80 0.41
CA ASP A 74 8.02 -1.83 0.25
C ASP A 74 8.62 -1.93 -1.15
N PHE A 75 8.29 -0.96 -2.00
CA PHE A 75 8.90 -0.82 -3.33
C PHE A 75 10.14 0.09 -3.32
N GLU A 76 10.60 0.52 -2.14
CA GLU A 76 11.82 1.30 -2.03
C GLU A 76 13.01 0.51 -2.59
N ASN A 77 13.75 1.13 -3.53
CA ASN A 77 14.87 0.52 -4.26
C ASN A 77 14.52 -0.72 -5.11
N VAL A 78 13.24 -0.94 -5.43
CA VAL A 78 12.83 -1.96 -6.40
C VAL A 78 12.88 -1.38 -7.81
N PHE A 79 13.59 -2.07 -8.69
CA PHE A 79 13.72 -1.75 -10.10
C PHE A 79 13.00 -2.80 -10.94
N PHE A 80 12.64 -2.44 -12.18
CA PHE A 80 11.91 -3.31 -13.10
C PHE A 80 12.68 -3.40 -14.42
N SER A 81 12.98 -4.63 -14.86
CA SER A 81 13.75 -4.84 -16.10
C SER A 81 12.93 -4.56 -17.36
N HIS A 82 11.61 -4.68 -17.26
CA HIS A 82 10.69 -4.46 -18.37
C HIS A 82 9.91 -3.15 -18.20
N THR A 83 9.73 -2.44 -19.31
CA THR A 83 8.88 -1.24 -19.37
C THR A 83 7.41 -1.62 -19.31
N VAL A 84 6.64 -0.89 -18.51
CA VAL A 84 5.18 -1.07 -18.44
C VAL A 84 4.52 -0.46 -19.69
N ASP A 85 3.70 -1.24 -20.39
CA ASP A 85 2.83 -0.73 -21.46
C ASP A 85 1.53 -0.16 -20.86
N LEU A 86 1.56 1.12 -20.48
CA LEU A 86 0.42 1.83 -19.89
C LEU A 86 -0.82 1.80 -20.79
N LYS A 87 -0.64 1.90 -22.10
CA LYS A 87 -1.75 1.91 -23.06
C LYS A 87 -2.49 0.57 -23.01
N SER A 88 -1.75 -0.54 -23.07
CA SER A 88 -2.34 -1.87 -22.98
C SER A 88 -3.06 -2.09 -21.63
N LEU A 89 -2.47 -1.63 -20.53
CA LEU A 89 -3.07 -1.78 -19.20
C LEU A 89 -4.39 -1.00 -19.07
N LEU A 90 -4.47 0.21 -19.64
CA LEU A 90 -5.69 1.02 -19.68
C LEU A 90 -6.75 0.38 -20.58
N GLU A 91 -6.39 -0.05 -21.79
CA GLU A 91 -7.31 -0.70 -22.74
C GLU A 91 -7.90 -1.99 -22.17
N LYS A 92 -7.08 -2.80 -21.47
CA LYS A 92 -7.51 -4.03 -20.77
C LYS A 92 -8.23 -3.76 -19.44
N ARG A 93 -8.31 -2.49 -18.98
CA ARG A 93 -8.88 -2.08 -17.69
C ARG A 93 -8.25 -2.82 -16.51
N LEU A 94 -6.92 -2.95 -16.53
CA LEU A 94 -6.12 -3.53 -15.44
C LEU A 94 -5.68 -2.47 -14.45
N ILE A 95 -5.55 -1.24 -14.93
CA ILE A 95 -5.31 -0.04 -14.12
C ILE A 95 -6.40 1.01 -14.38
N GLN A 96 -6.56 1.91 -13.43
CA GLN A 96 -7.47 3.04 -13.51
C GLN A 96 -6.76 4.31 -13.07
N GLU A 97 -6.74 5.33 -13.92
CA GLU A 97 -6.22 6.65 -13.56
C GLU A 97 -7.11 7.29 -12.49
N VAL A 98 -6.49 7.90 -11.47
CA VAL A 98 -7.17 8.63 -10.42
C VAL A 98 -6.44 9.93 -10.14
N SER A 99 -7.14 10.90 -9.56
CA SER A 99 -6.49 12.14 -9.10
C SER A 99 -5.56 11.88 -7.91
N TYR A 100 -4.54 12.73 -7.75
CA TYR A 100 -3.70 12.75 -6.55
C TYR A 100 -4.53 12.79 -5.25
N LYS A 101 -5.65 13.53 -5.25
CA LYS A 101 -6.53 13.62 -4.07
C LYS A 101 -7.12 12.27 -3.67
N ILE A 102 -7.48 11.44 -4.65
CA ILE A 102 -7.98 10.08 -4.39
C ILE A 102 -6.84 9.17 -3.91
N PHE A 103 -5.67 9.24 -4.57
CA PHE A 103 -4.47 8.52 -4.13
C PHE A 103 -4.09 8.84 -2.68
N ASP A 104 -3.89 10.12 -2.34
CA ASP A 104 -3.51 10.58 -1.00
C ASP A 104 -4.55 10.18 0.06
N LEU A 105 -5.85 10.28 -0.28
CA LEU A 105 -6.92 9.87 0.62
C LEU A 105 -6.94 8.35 0.84
N ASP A 106 -6.80 7.56 -0.22
CA ASP A 106 -6.72 6.09 -0.12
C ASP A 106 -5.54 5.69 0.78
N MET A 107 -4.35 6.24 0.54
CA MET A 107 -3.16 5.94 1.33
C MET A 107 -3.36 6.28 2.82
N LYS A 108 -3.91 7.46 3.12
CA LYS A 108 -4.19 7.87 4.50
C LYS A 108 -5.20 6.98 5.20
N LEU A 109 -6.29 6.62 4.52
CA LEU A 109 -7.34 5.78 5.10
C LEU A 109 -6.84 4.35 5.30
N SER A 110 -6.15 3.80 4.30
CA SER A 110 -5.61 2.44 4.35
C SER A 110 -4.54 2.30 5.43
N ASN A 111 -3.63 3.28 5.61
CA ASN A 111 -2.65 3.27 6.70
C ASN A 111 -3.31 3.30 8.08
N LYS A 112 -4.33 4.16 8.28
CA LYS A 112 -5.08 4.18 9.55
C LYS A 112 -5.80 2.86 9.83
N ILE A 113 -6.38 2.26 8.79
CA ILE A 113 -7.03 0.94 8.90
C ILE A 113 -6.00 -0.11 9.35
N GLU A 114 -4.80 -0.10 8.77
CA GLU A 114 -3.70 -1.01 9.14
C GLU A 114 -3.22 -0.79 10.57
N GLU A 115 -3.01 0.46 10.98
CA GLU A 115 -2.65 0.82 12.37
C GLU A 115 -3.67 0.26 13.37
N ILE A 116 -4.97 0.46 13.12
CA ILE A 116 -6.04 -0.06 13.99
C ILE A 116 -6.05 -1.59 14.01
N TYR A 117 -5.80 -2.26 12.88
CA TYR A 117 -5.68 -3.72 12.84
C TYR A 117 -4.53 -4.22 13.73
N MET A 118 -3.39 -3.56 13.68
CA MET A 118 -2.23 -3.89 14.52
C MET A 118 -2.50 -3.62 16.00
N ASP A 119 -3.17 -2.52 16.33
CA ASP A 119 -3.56 -2.21 17.71
C ASP A 119 -4.54 -3.24 18.27
N ILE A 120 -5.56 -3.62 17.50
CA ILE A 120 -6.49 -4.69 17.89
C ILE A 120 -5.75 -6.01 18.10
N ALA A 121 -4.80 -6.36 17.23
CA ALA A 121 -4.01 -7.59 17.38
C ALA A 121 -3.16 -7.57 18.65
N ASN A 122 -2.48 -6.46 18.92
CA ASN A 122 -1.66 -6.26 20.12
C ASN A 122 -2.50 -6.34 21.40
N LEU A 123 -3.67 -5.70 21.44
CA LEU A 123 -4.58 -5.75 22.58
C LEU A 123 -5.14 -7.16 22.80
N LYS A 124 -5.43 -7.92 21.74
CA LYS A 124 -5.86 -9.32 21.84
C LYS A 124 -4.78 -10.21 22.47
N VAL A 125 -3.51 -10.05 22.04
CA VAL A 125 -2.39 -10.74 22.68
C VAL A 125 -2.26 -10.37 24.15
N GLY A 126 -2.41 -9.08 24.50
CA GLY A 126 -2.43 -8.62 25.88
C GLY A 126 -3.57 -9.24 26.71
N LEU A 127 -4.75 -9.42 26.09
CA LEU A 127 -5.91 -10.04 26.71
C LEU A 127 -5.69 -11.54 26.95
N ASP A 128 -5.06 -12.25 26.00
CA ASP A 128 -4.71 -13.66 26.16
C ASP A 128 -3.69 -13.85 27.30
N ILE A 129 -2.65 -13.01 27.35
CA ILE A 129 -1.65 -13.02 28.44
C ILE A 129 -2.32 -12.75 29.79
N GLY A 130 -3.20 -11.74 29.88
CA GLY A 130 -3.92 -11.42 31.12
C GLY A 130 -4.91 -12.49 31.56
N ASN A 131 -5.47 -13.27 30.63
CA ASN A 131 -6.30 -14.42 30.96
C ASN A 131 -5.47 -15.61 31.48
N CYS A 132 -4.25 -15.79 30.98
CA CYS A 132 -3.33 -16.84 31.42
C CYS A 132 -2.67 -16.51 32.77
N ASN A 133 -2.33 -15.25 33.02
CA ASN A 133 -1.70 -14.77 34.25
C ASN A 133 -2.66 -13.80 34.95
N LYS A 134 -3.29 -14.24 36.05
CA LYS A 134 -4.31 -13.46 36.82
C LYS A 134 -3.79 -12.16 37.48
N ASP A 135 -2.59 -11.72 37.16
CA ASP A 135 -1.92 -10.59 37.78
C ASP A 135 -2.02 -9.33 36.91
N TYR A 136 -2.48 -8.24 37.54
CA TYR A 136 -2.30 -6.82 37.18
C TYR A 136 -2.76 -6.29 35.81
N ILE A 137 -3.38 -7.09 34.94
CA ILE A 137 -3.94 -6.58 33.67
C ILE A 137 -5.44 -6.28 33.82
N ASN A 138 -5.85 -5.05 33.53
CA ASN A 138 -7.26 -4.67 33.53
C ASN A 138 -7.96 -5.21 32.27
N ILE A 139 -8.37 -6.49 32.32
CA ILE A 139 -9.03 -7.22 31.22
C ILE A 139 -10.27 -6.46 30.70
N ASN A 140 -11.04 -5.83 31.58
CA ASN A 140 -12.23 -5.07 31.17
C ASN A 140 -11.86 -3.84 30.36
N LYS A 141 -10.76 -3.14 30.71
CA LYS A 141 -10.24 -2.04 29.90
C LYS A 141 -9.83 -2.52 28.51
N LEU A 142 -9.06 -3.61 28.41
CA LEU A 142 -8.64 -4.16 27.12
C LEU A 142 -9.82 -4.55 26.22
N LYS A 143 -10.89 -5.12 26.80
CA LYS A 143 -12.12 -5.44 26.06
C LYS A 143 -12.79 -4.19 25.50
N ASN A 144 -12.94 -3.16 26.32
CA ASN A 144 -13.54 -1.90 25.90
C ASN A 144 -12.69 -1.23 24.80
N ASP A 145 -11.37 -1.17 24.97
CA ASP A 145 -10.45 -0.59 23.99
C ASP A 145 -10.54 -1.34 22.63
N ILE A 146 -10.69 -2.68 22.65
CA ILE A 146 -10.93 -3.49 21.45
C ILE A 146 -12.28 -3.16 20.80
N GLU A 147 -13.35 -3.03 21.59
CA GLU A 147 -14.70 -2.69 21.09
C GLU A 147 -14.73 -1.30 20.43
N ASP A 148 -14.09 -0.32 21.06
CA ASP A 148 -13.99 1.05 20.54
C ASP A 148 -13.20 1.08 19.22
N LEU A 149 -12.05 0.40 19.13
CA LEU A 149 -11.27 0.29 17.90
C LEU A 149 -12.01 -0.48 16.79
N GLN A 150 -12.80 -1.50 17.14
CA GLN A 150 -13.63 -2.22 16.16
C GLN A 150 -14.71 -1.31 15.56
N LYS A 151 -15.26 -0.41 16.36
CA LYS A 151 -16.23 0.59 15.89
C LYS A 151 -15.55 1.61 14.97
N GLU A 152 -14.42 2.17 15.37
CA GLU A 152 -13.64 3.10 14.54
C GLU A 152 -13.23 2.47 13.20
N LEU A 153 -12.78 1.21 13.22
CA LEU A 153 -12.48 0.45 12.02
C LEU A 153 -13.69 0.29 11.09
N GLY A 154 -14.89 0.10 11.67
CA GLY A 154 -16.14 0.04 10.93
C GLY A 154 -16.43 1.36 10.20
N ASP A 155 -16.37 2.47 10.93
CA ASP A 155 -16.61 3.82 10.41
C ASP A 155 -15.61 4.19 9.30
N LEU A 156 -14.31 3.88 9.49
CA LEU A 156 -13.27 4.13 8.49
C LEU A 156 -13.44 3.30 7.22
N LYS A 157 -13.86 2.03 7.34
CA LYS A 157 -14.15 1.18 6.18
C LYS A 157 -15.36 1.69 5.41
N GLU A 158 -16.36 2.22 6.09
CA GLU A 158 -17.49 2.87 5.44
C GLU A 158 -17.05 4.14 4.71
N GLU A 159 -16.23 4.99 5.34
CA GLU A 159 -15.65 6.16 4.67
C GLU A 159 -14.85 5.78 3.43
N TYR A 160 -13.98 4.76 3.54
CA TYR A 160 -13.20 4.24 2.42
C TYR A 160 -14.11 3.78 1.27
N ASN A 161 -15.14 3.00 1.57
CA ASN A 161 -16.07 2.51 0.56
C ASN A 161 -16.82 3.65 -0.14
N ILE A 162 -17.24 4.67 0.62
CA ILE A 162 -17.98 5.82 0.08
C ILE A 162 -17.07 6.70 -0.77
N ARG A 163 -15.84 6.95 -0.35
CA ARG A 163 -14.97 7.98 -0.94
C ARG A 163 -13.96 7.44 -1.95
N ILE A 164 -13.58 6.17 -1.86
CA ILE A 164 -12.58 5.55 -2.74
C ILE A 164 -13.26 4.55 -3.65
N SER A 165 -13.88 3.49 -3.09
CA SER A 165 -14.46 2.41 -3.89
C SER A 165 -15.55 2.90 -4.85
N LYS A 166 -16.42 3.82 -4.43
CA LYS A 166 -17.43 4.42 -5.33
C LYS A 166 -16.82 5.28 -6.42
N SER A 167 -15.84 6.13 -6.10
CA SER A 167 -15.16 6.96 -7.10
C SER A 167 -14.49 6.12 -8.18
N LEU A 168 -13.89 4.98 -7.79
CA LEU A 168 -13.35 4.01 -8.74
C LEU A 168 -14.44 3.41 -9.66
N MET A 169 -15.65 3.16 -9.13
CA MET A 169 -16.76 2.65 -9.94
C MET A 169 -17.36 3.71 -10.87
N GLU A 170 -17.57 4.95 -10.41
CA GLU A 170 -18.24 6.01 -11.19
C GLU A 170 -17.37 6.54 -12.34
N GLU A 171 -16.06 6.67 -12.14
CA GLU A 171 -15.14 7.10 -13.20
C GLU A 171 -14.98 6.03 -14.30
N SER A 172 -15.27 4.76 -14.02
CA SER A 172 -15.24 3.68 -15.02
C SER A 172 -16.37 3.77 -16.07
N TYR A 173 -17.42 4.57 -15.82
CA TYR A 173 -18.55 4.77 -16.73
C TYR A 173 -18.42 6.01 -17.64
N ASN A 174 -17.50 6.93 -17.36
CA ASN A 174 -17.36 8.18 -18.10
C ASN A 174 -16.31 8.15 -19.22
N CYS A 175 -15.68 6.99 -19.48
CA CYS A 175 -14.75 6.77 -20.60
C CYS A 175 -15.38 5.88 -21.70
N LEU A 176 -16.56 6.28 -22.21
CA LEU A 176 -17.20 5.74 -23.41
C LEU A 176 -17.36 6.83 -24.47
#